data_AF-A0A1Q5MN86-F1
#
_entry.id   AF-A0A1Q5MN86-F1
#
_cell.length_a   1.000
_cell.length_b   1.000
_cell.length_c   1.000
_cell.angle_alpha   90.00
_cell.angle_beta   90.00
_cell.angle_gamma   90.00
#
_symmetry.space_group_name_H-M   'P 1'
#
loop_
_entity.id
_entity.type
_entity.pdbx_description
1 polymer ?
#
loop_
_entity_poly.entity_id
_entity_poly.type
_entity_poly.pdbx_seq_one_letter_code
_entity_poly.pdbx_strand_id
1 'polypeptide(L)'
;MPLSAPPSSYTAAVERYLTGAGIAKSSARIYRISLTTWGWMLAGEPAPTGPARRGAKPPVFPVTALDDPALPEVLAELAAARADEMDADTVNRELSIARKAIGWWQRQGWIVGDPTIGIERRPAPPDRTKALAENQIAALWRLDVGLREKTFWKLLYESAARADEVVCLNVEDLYPQDKRGKITAEGGATEWIHWQSGTAQLLPRLIARRTRGPLFLTDRKAPAGTPTLDVCPETSRARLSYRRGEEIFEENTRLLANPLASPEDIEDLDGFTLHRLRHSALTHDAEEGTSTPMLLARSRHASVRSLERYARPGVDSVARHVAERDPAAPRRT
;
A
#
# COMPACT_ATOMS: atom_id res chain seq x y z
N MET A 1 -28.16 -23.75 -14.12
CA MET A 1 -27.22 -24.88 -14.18
C MET A 1 -25.85 -24.38 -13.70
N PRO A 2 -25.22 -25.01 -12.71
CA PRO A 2 -23.91 -24.57 -12.21
C PRO A 2 -22.86 -24.66 -13.32
N LEU A 3 -21.99 -23.65 -13.41
CA LEU A 3 -20.92 -23.59 -14.43
C LEU A 3 -19.84 -24.66 -14.19
N SER A 4 -19.77 -25.19 -12.96
CA SER A 4 -18.91 -26.30 -12.54
C SER A 4 -19.48 -26.93 -11.27
N ALA A 5 -19.23 -28.23 -11.05
CA ALA A 5 -19.53 -28.88 -9.78
C ALA A 5 -18.91 -28.12 -8.58
N PRO A 6 -19.63 -28.00 -7.44
CA PRO A 6 -19.12 -27.36 -6.25
C PRO A 6 -17.94 -28.16 -5.67
N PRO A 7 -16.88 -27.48 -5.21
CA PRO A 7 -15.79 -28.13 -4.48
C PRO A 7 -16.29 -28.84 -3.21
N SER A 8 -15.63 -29.93 -2.84
CA SER A 8 -15.99 -30.73 -1.66
C SER A 8 -15.78 -30.00 -0.32
N SER A 9 -15.03 -28.90 -0.29
CA SER A 9 -14.77 -28.12 0.92
C SER A 9 -14.64 -26.62 0.65
N TYR A 10 -14.87 -25.83 1.70
CA TYR A 10 -14.61 -24.38 1.71
C TYR A 10 -13.16 -24.06 1.32
N THR A 11 -12.18 -24.78 1.85
CA THR A 11 -10.76 -24.57 1.50
C THR A 11 -10.50 -24.79 0.01
N ALA A 12 -11.11 -25.80 -0.59
CA ALA A 12 -10.99 -26.04 -2.03
C ALA A 12 -11.70 -24.93 -2.84
N ALA A 13 -12.84 -24.42 -2.36
CA ALA A 13 -13.52 -23.27 -2.96
C ALA A 13 -12.69 -21.98 -2.90
N VAL A 14 -11.96 -21.75 -1.81
CA VAL A 14 -11.02 -20.64 -1.67
C VAL A 14 -9.88 -20.76 -2.68
N GLU A 15 -9.22 -21.91 -2.80
CA GLU A 15 -8.11 -22.06 -3.76
C GLU A 15 -8.58 -21.91 -5.22
N ARG A 16 -9.78 -22.39 -5.57
CA ARG A 16 -10.37 -22.13 -6.89
C ARG A 16 -10.70 -20.66 -7.11
N TYR A 17 -11.16 -19.95 -6.10
CA TYR A 17 -11.38 -18.51 -6.18
C TYR A 17 -10.05 -17.75 -6.38
N LEU A 18 -9.03 -18.06 -5.58
CA LEU A 18 -7.72 -17.42 -5.65
C LEU A 18 -7.02 -17.62 -7.00
N THR A 19 -7.25 -18.76 -7.66
CA THR A 19 -6.66 -19.08 -8.97
C THR A 19 -7.54 -18.68 -10.16
N GLY A 20 -8.87 -18.75 -10.01
CA GLY A 20 -9.82 -18.57 -11.11
C GLY A 20 -10.49 -17.20 -11.21
N ALA A 21 -10.43 -16.36 -10.17
CA ALA A 21 -11.10 -15.05 -10.17
C ALA A 21 -10.24 -13.89 -10.71
N GLY A 22 -9.05 -14.17 -11.25
CA GLY A 22 -8.15 -13.15 -11.77
C GLY A 22 -7.50 -12.28 -10.67
N ILE A 23 -7.33 -12.82 -9.46
CA ILE A 23 -6.69 -12.11 -8.36
C ILE A 23 -5.19 -11.98 -8.64
N ALA A 24 -4.66 -10.76 -8.54
CA ALA A 24 -3.24 -10.49 -8.70
C ALA A 24 -2.41 -11.29 -7.68
N LYS A 25 -1.25 -11.81 -8.11
CA LYS A 25 -0.34 -12.61 -7.26
C LYS A 25 0.06 -11.87 -5.97
N SER A 26 0.24 -10.54 -6.07
CA SER A 26 0.55 -9.64 -4.95
C SER A 26 -0.57 -9.62 -3.88
N SER A 27 -1.82 -9.78 -4.29
CA SER A 27 -3.01 -9.74 -3.41
C SER A 27 -3.42 -11.11 -2.87
N ALA A 28 -3.04 -12.20 -3.53
CA ALA A 28 -3.47 -13.56 -3.19
C ALA A 28 -3.21 -13.94 -1.72
N ARG A 29 -2.07 -13.52 -1.16
CA ARG A 29 -1.75 -13.77 0.25
C ARG A 29 -2.73 -13.11 1.21
N ILE A 30 -3.06 -11.83 0.99
CA ILE A 30 -4.00 -11.08 1.83
C ILE A 30 -5.39 -11.68 1.72
N TYR A 31 -5.82 -12.01 0.50
CA TYR A 31 -7.11 -12.67 0.27
C TYR A 31 -7.19 -14.00 1.00
N ARG A 32 -6.13 -14.83 0.93
CA ARG A 32 -6.07 -16.09 1.69
C ARG A 32 -6.18 -15.85 3.20
N ILE A 33 -5.43 -14.90 3.77
CA ILE A 33 -5.50 -14.59 5.21
C ILE A 33 -6.92 -14.18 5.64
N SER A 34 -7.56 -13.30 4.87
CA SER A 34 -8.94 -12.86 5.14
C SER A 34 -9.94 -14.01 4.99
N LEU A 35 -9.82 -14.85 3.97
CA LEU A 35 -10.72 -16.00 3.75
C LEU A 35 -10.48 -17.13 4.76
N THR A 36 -9.25 -17.32 5.25
CA THR A 36 -8.96 -18.24 6.37
C THR A 36 -9.66 -17.76 7.63
N THR A 37 -9.58 -16.46 7.93
CA THR A 37 -10.28 -15.84 9.05
C THR A 37 -11.78 -16.04 8.94
N TRP A 38 -12.37 -15.68 7.79
CA TRP A 38 -13.79 -15.84 7.54
C TRP A 38 -14.22 -17.31 7.50
N GLY A 39 -13.32 -18.25 7.17
CA GLY A 39 -13.60 -19.67 7.24
C GLY A 39 -13.97 -20.16 8.64
N TRP A 40 -13.42 -19.56 9.71
CA TRP A 40 -13.85 -19.87 11.08
C TRP A 40 -15.28 -19.40 11.31
N MET A 41 -15.55 -18.13 11.01
CA MET A 41 -16.86 -17.52 11.26
C MET A 41 -17.97 -18.16 10.41
N LEU A 42 -17.66 -18.53 9.17
CA LEU A 42 -18.56 -19.25 8.27
C LEU A 42 -18.80 -20.71 8.70
N ALA A 43 -17.93 -21.28 9.53
CA ALA A 43 -18.14 -22.56 10.18
C ALA A 43 -18.95 -22.43 11.50
N GLY A 44 -19.36 -21.21 11.87
CA GLY A 44 -20.02 -20.94 13.15
C GLY A 44 -19.07 -20.79 14.34
N GLU A 45 -17.76 -20.63 14.11
CA GLU A 45 -16.74 -20.52 15.16
C GLU A 45 -16.06 -19.14 15.18
N PRO A 46 -15.68 -18.60 16.35
CA PRO A 46 -14.93 -17.35 16.41
C PRO A 46 -13.55 -17.51 15.77
N ALA A 47 -13.15 -16.51 14.98
CA ALA A 47 -11.82 -16.51 14.40
C ALA A 47 -10.75 -16.27 15.49
N PRO A 48 -9.68 -17.08 15.56
CA PRO A 48 -8.67 -16.94 16.61
C PRO A 48 -8.00 -15.57 16.55
N THR A 49 -7.53 -15.06 17.70
CA THR A 49 -6.82 -13.78 17.82
C THR A 49 -5.47 -13.92 18.52
N GLY A 50 -4.62 -12.90 18.39
CA GLY A 50 -3.27 -12.89 18.96
C GLY A 50 -2.41 -14.12 18.57
N PRO A 51 -1.66 -14.70 19.52
CA PRO A 51 -0.80 -15.87 19.27
C PRO A 51 -1.53 -17.10 18.73
N ALA A 52 -2.80 -17.29 19.10
CA ALA A 52 -3.60 -18.45 18.69
C ALA A 52 -3.86 -18.50 17.17
N ARG A 53 -3.65 -17.40 16.45
CA ARG A 53 -3.74 -17.38 14.98
C ARG A 53 -2.67 -18.21 14.29
N ARG A 54 -1.50 -18.39 14.91
CA ARG A 54 -0.33 -18.94 14.23
C ARG A 54 -0.55 -20.42 13.93
N GLY A 55 -0.71 -20.75 12.65
CA GLY A 55 -0.89 -22.14 12.18
C GLY A 55 -2.32 -22.67 12.33
N ALA A 56 -3.23 -21.89 12.91
CA ALA A 56 -4.63 -22.26 13.04
C ALA A 56 -5.30 -22.37 11.66
N LYS A 57 -6.10 -23.43 11.48
CA LYS A 57 -6.86 -23.69 10.25
C LYS A 57 -8.34 -23.81 10.60
N PRO A 58 -9.24 -23.16 9.84
CA PRO A 58 -10.66 -23.27 10.09
C PRO A 58 -11.14 -24.71 9.96
N PRO A 59 -12.27 -25.06 10.59
CA PRO A 59 -12.93 -26.34 10.40
C PRO A 59 -13.14 -26.66 8.91
N VAL A 60 -13.12 -27.95 8.57
CA VAL A 60 -13.40 -28.40 7.20
C VAL A 60 -14.91 -28.63 7.07
N PHE A 61 -15.56 -27.84 6.21
CA PHE A 61 -16.98 -27.95 5.90
C PHE A 61 -17.23 -27.81 4.39
N PRO A 62 -18.32 -28.38 3.85
CA PRO A 62 -18.65 -28.25 2.43
C PRO A 62 -19.07 -26.81 2.11
N VAL A 63 -18.70 -26.30 0.93
CA VAL A 63 -19.08 -24.93 0.52
C VAL A 63 -20.59 -24.71 0.45
N THR A 64 -21.35 -25.78 0.21
CA THR A 64 -22.82 -25.75 0.17
C THR A 64 -23.44 -25.51 1.55
N ALA A 65 -22.71 -25.70 2.65
CA ALA A 65 -23.20 -25.35 3.99
C ALA A 65 -23.41 -23.85 4.18
N LEU A 66 -22.87 -23.02 3.28
CA LEU A 66 -23.09 -21.57 3.30
C LEU A 66 -24.54 -21.17 2.96
N ASP A 67 -25.34 -22.09 2.41
CA ASP A 67 -26.77 -21.88 2.13
C ASP A 67 -27.66 -22.21 3.35
N ASP A 68 -27.09 -22.51 4.51
CA ASP A 68 -27.86 -22.70 5.74
C ASP A 68 -28.60 -21.41 6.11
N PRO A 69 -29.95 -21.42 6.23
CA PRO A 69 -30.73 -20.24 6.55
C PRO A 69 -30.46 -19.67 7.96
N ALA A 70 -29.87 -20.45 8.88
CA ALA A 70 -29.49 -19.98 10.22
C ALA A 70 -28.11 -19.28 10.23
N LEU A 71 -27.27 -19.51 9.22
CA LEU A 71 -25.91 -18.99 9.18
C LEU A 71 -25.81 -17.46 9.22
N PRO A 72 -26.67 -16.66 8.54
CA PRO A 72 -26.57 -15.20 8.57
C PRO A 72 -26.61 -14.59 9.98
N GLU A 73 -27.46 -15.11 10.86
CA GLU A 73 -27.60 -14.61 12.24
C GLU A 73 -26.33 -14.91 13.05
N VAL A 74 -25.89 -16.17 13.03
CA VAL A 74 -24.65 -16.61 13.70
C VAL A 74 -23.43 -15.84 13.16
N LEU A 75 -23.35 -15.65 11.84
CA LEU A 75 -22.24 -14.96 11.21
C LEU A 75 -22.21 -13.47 11.57
N ALA A 76 -23.36 -12.82 11.70
CA ALA A 76 -23.46 -11.44 12.11
C ALA A 76 -22.94 -11.23 13.54
N GLU A 77 -23.27 -12.13 14.48
CA GLU A 77 -22.76 -12.09 15.85
C GLU A 77 -21.23 -12.27 15.89
N LEU A 78 -20.70 -13.27 15.18
CA LEU A 78 -19.26 -13.52 15.11
C LEU A 78 -18.49 -12.38 14.44
N ALA A 79 -19.05 -11.78 13.39
CA ALA A 79 -18.48 -10.63 12.72
C ALA A 79 -18.48 -9.38 13.62
N ALA A 80 -19.54 -9.18 14.42
CA ALA A 80 -19.61 -8.09 15.39
C ALA A 80 -18.55 -8.26 16.48
N ALA A 81 -18.44 -9.45 17.10
CA ALA A 81 -17.42 -9.75 18.10
C ALA A 81 -16.01 -9.52 17.56
N ARG A 82 -15.74 -9.97 16.33
CA ARG A 82 -14.46 -9.72 15.67
C ARG A 82 -14.17 -8.23 15.44
N ALA A 83 -15.21 -7.46 15.12
CA ALA A 83 -15.08 -6.03 14.88
C ALA A 83 -14.84 -5.23 16.16
N ASP A 84 -15.12 -5.79 17.35
CA ASP A 84 -14.76 -5.19 18.63
C ASP A 84 -13.30 -5.40 19.00
N GLU A 85 -12.66 -6.47 18.50
CA GLU A 85 -11.25 -6.74 18.75
C GLU A 85 -10.30 -6.07 17.75
N MET A 86 -10.77 -5.78 16.53
CA MET A 86 -9.92 -5.41 15.39
C MET A 86 -10.23 -4.00 14.89
N ASP A 87 -9.22 -3.35 14.30
CA ASP A 87 -9.39 -2.06 13.65
C ASP A 87 -10.42 -2.10 12.49
N ALA A 88 -11.18 -1.01 12.34
CA ALA A 88 -12.27 -0.89 11.39
C ALA A 88 -11.83 -1.11 9.93
N ASP A 89 -10.64 -0.66 9.52
CA ASP A 89 -10.14 -0.88 8.16
C ASP A 89 -9.82 -2.36 7.93
N THR A 90 -9.35 -3.06 8.96
CA THR A 90 -9.06 -4.50 8.88
C THR A 90 -10.32 -5.31 8.66
N VAL A 91 -11.35 -5.13 9.50
CA VAL A 91 -12.60 -5.90 9.35
C VAL A 91 -13.37 -5.52 8.09
N ASN A 92 -13.35 -4.25 7.67
CA ASN A 92 -13.96 -3.83 6.41
C ASN A 92 -13.25 -4.44 5.19
N ARG A 93 -11.92 -4.56 5.22
CA ARG A 93 -11.16 -5.24 4.16
C ARG A 93 -11.50 -6.73 4.12
N GLU A 94 -11.51 -7.40 5.27
CA GLU A 94 -11.87 -8.81 5.36
C GLU A 94 -13.28 -9.07 4.84
N LEU A 95 -14.27 -8.27 5.26
CA LEU A 95 -15.66 -8.34 4.79
C LEU A 95 -15.79 -8.12 3.28
N SER A 96 -15.06 -7.14 2.73
CA SER A 96 -15.04 -6.88 1.29
C SER A 96 -14.49 -8.08 0.49
N ILE A 97 -13.43 -8.72 0.99
CA ILE A 97 -12.85 -9.93 0.37
C ILE A 97 -13.83 -11.10 0.45
N ALA A 98 -14.46 -11.33 1.61
CA ALA A 98 -15.43 -12.40 1.81
C ALA A 98 -16.62 -12.26 0.85
N ARG A 99 -17.20 -11.06 0.76
CA ARG A 99 -18.29 -10.75 -0.19
C ARG A 99 -17.91 -10.98 -1.65
N LYS A 100 -16.70 -10.62 -2.06
CA LYS A 100 -16.23 -10.89 -3.42
C LYS A 100 -16.10 -12.39 -3.71
N ALA A 101 -15.61 -13.17 -2.73
CA ALA A 101 -15.50 -14.63 -2.86
C ALA A 101 -16.89 -15.28 -2.95
N ILE A 102 -17.79 -14.92 -2.02
CA ILE A 102 -19.19 -15.40 -1.99
C ILE A 102 -19.91 -15.06 -3.29
N GLY A 103 -19.84 -13.81 -3.75
CA GLY A 103 -20.44 -13.42 -5.02
C GLY A 103 -19.84 -14.15 -6.22
N TRP A 104 -18.55 -14.53 -6.16
CA TRP A 104 -17.94 -15.38 -7.19
C TRP A 104 -18.46 -16.82 -7.11
N TRP A 105 -18.59 -17.42 -5.93
CA TRP A 105 -19.18 -18.75 -5.73
C TRP A 105 -20.65 -18.83 -6.16
N GLN A 106 -21.44 -17.78 -5.90
CA GLN A 106 -22.81 -17.64 -6.41
C GLN A 106 -22.86 -17.65 -7.94
N ARG A 107 -21.96 -16.90 -8.60
CA ARG A 107 -21.85 -16.93 -10.08
C ARG A 107 -21.45 -18.30 -10.63
N GLN A 108 -20.65 -19.08 -9.88
CA GLN A 108 -20.36 -20.47 -10.26
C GLN A 108 -21.56 -21.41 -10.06
N GLY A 109 -22.58 -20.98 -9.30
CA GLY A 109 -23.73 -21.79 -8.91
C GLY A 109 -23.42 -22.79 -7.80
N TRP A 110 -22.39 -22.54 -6.98
CA TRP A 110 -22.03 -23.43 -5.86
C TRP A 110 -22.87 -23.20 -4.62
N ILE A 111 -23.37 -21.97 -4.48
CA ILE A 111 -24.24 -21.49 -3.41
C ILE A 111 -25.29 -20.54 -4.00
N VAL A 112 -26.40 -20.35 -3.31
CA VAL A 112 -27.50 -19.47 -3.73
C VAL A 112 -27.59 -18.24 -2.83
N GLY A 113 -27.50 -18.43 -1.51
CA GLY A 113 -27.61 -17.38 -0.50
C GLY A 113 -26.34 -16.54 -0.35
N ASP A 114 -26.49 -15.33 0.21
CA ASP A 114 -25.37 -14.52 0.72
C ASP A 114 -25.39 -14.58 2.25
N PRO A 115 -24.50 -15.35 2.90
CA PRO A 115 -24.50 -15.44 4.35
C PRO A 115 -24.05 -14.13 5.01
N THR A 116 -23.50 -13.16 4.27
CA THR A 116 -23.08 -11.84 4.79
C THR A 116 -24.20 -10.80 4.82
N ILE A 117 -25.43 -11.20 4.52
CA ILE A 117 -26.60 -10.32 4.59
C ILE A 117 -26.77 -9.77 6.00
N GLY A 118 -27.07 -8.47 6.11
CA GLY A 118 -27.19 -7.78 7.41
C GLY A 118 -25.87 -7.32 8.04
N ILE A 119 -24.70 -7.77 7.56
CA ILE A 119 -23.40 -7.35 8.12
C ILE A 119 -22.98 -5.99 7.53
N GLU A 120 -23.07 -4.92 8.30
CA GLU A 120 -22.67 -3.61 7.82
C GLU A 120 -21.18 -3.34 7.94
N ARG A 121 -20.68 -2.44 7.08
CA ARG A 121 -19.31 -1.94 7.21
C ARG A 121 -19.23 -1.03 8.42
N ARG A 122 -18.17 -1.18 9.24
CA ARG A 122 -17.94 -0.25 10.34
C ARG A 122 -17.52 1.12 9.80
N PRO A 123 -18.06 2.22 10.35
CA PRO A 123 -17.55 3.55 10.08
C PRO A 123 -16.06 3.62 10.45
N ALA A 124 -15.22 3.95 9.48
CA ALA A 124 -13.81 4.25 9.68
C ALA A 124 -13.60 5.71 9.26
N PRO A 125 -13.58 6.68 10.19
CA PRO A 125 -13.26 8.06 9.86
C PRO A 125 -11.94 8.11 9.10
N PRO A 126 -11.85 8.86 7.97
CA PRO A 126 -10.61 8.95 7.23
C PRO A 126 -9.51 9.50 8.14
N ASP A 127 -8.45 8.71 8.37
CA ASP A 127 -7.27 9.21 9.04
C ASP A 127 -6.58 10.28 8.18
N ARG A 128 -6.58 11.52 8.69
CA ARG A 128 -6.01 12.72 8.05
C ARG A 128 -4.60 13.03 8.57
N THR A 129 -4.06 12.25 9.50
CA THR A 129 -2.77 12.49 10.16
C THR A 129 -1.60 11.77 9.49
N LYS A 130 -1.83 11.20 8.30
CA LYS A 130 -0.82 10.41 7.60
C LYS A 130 0.24 11.28 6.91
N ALA A 131 -0.06 12.55 6.62
CA ALA A 131 0.91 13.46 6.03
C ALA A 131 1.90 13.94 7.09
N LEU A 132 3.18 13.80 6.78
CA LEU A 132 4.27 14.42 7.53
C LEU A 132 4.26 15.92 7.25
N ALA A 133 4.34 16.75 8.28
CA ALA A 133 4.41 18.19 8.12
C ALA A 133 5.69 18.62 7.36
N GLU A 134 5.66 19.81 6.74
CA GLU A 134 6.79 20.33 5.96
C GLU A 134 8.10 20.38 6.75
N ASN A 135 8.05 20.73 8.04
CA ASN A 135 9.22 20.75 8.92
C ASN A 135 9.79 19.33 9.17
N GLN A 136 8.94 18.31 9.26
CA GLN A 136 9.37 16.90 9.36
C GLN A 136 10.03 16.43 8.06
N ILE A 137 9.48 16.81 6.91
CA ILE A 137 10.10 16.55 5.60
C ILE A 137 11.45 17.28 5.48
N ALA A 138 11.53 18.53 5.92
CA ALA A 138 12.79 19.29 5.93
C ALA A 138 13.84 18.65 6.86
N ALA A 139 13.42 18.16 8.03
CA ALA A 139 14.28 17.43 8.96
C ALA A 139 14.76 16.09 8.38
N LEU A 140 13.89 15.35 7.68
CA LEU A 140 14.24 14.12 6.98
C LEU A 140 15.40 14.33 6.00
N TRP A 141 15.40 15.44 5.26
CA TRP A 141 16.48 15.76 4.32
C TRP A 141 17.80 16.13 4.99
N ARG A 142 17.79 16.44 6.28
CA ARG A 142 18.99 16.74 7.08
C ARG A 142 19.58 15.52 7.76
N LEU A 143 18.88 14.37 7.77
CA LEU A 143 19.44 13.14 8.31
C LEU A 143 20.77 12.79 7.64
N ASP A 144 21.70 12.32 8.49
CA ASP A 144 22.99 11.80 8.08
C ASP A 144 22.85 10.33 7.67
N VAL A 145 22.52 10.12 6.41
CA VAL A 145 22.25 8.81 5.82
C VAL A 145 22.99 8.66 4.50
N GLY A 146 23.19 7.41 4.10
CA GLY A 146 23.87 7.08 2.85
C GLY A 146 23.20 7.71 1.62
N LEU A 147 24.00 7.89 0.55
CA LEU A 147 23.52 8.42 -0.72
C LEU A 147 22.34 7.61 -1.29
N ARG A 148 22.33 6.27 -1.09
CA ARG A 148 21.25 5.38 -1.52
C ARG A 148 19.93 5.79 -0.86
N GLU A 149 19.90 5.83 0.47
CA GLU A 149 18.74 6.18 1.29
C GLU A 149 18.24 7.57 0.92
N LYS A 150 19.14 8.56 0.92
CA LYS A 150 18.79 9.95 0.63
C LYS A 150 18.17 10.11 -0.76
N THR A 151 18.72 9.43 -1.76
CA THR A 151 18.18 9.44 -3.12
C THR A 151 16.84 8.70 -3.20
N PHE A 152 16.72 7.55 -2.53
CA PHE A 152 15.51 6.73 -2.53
C PHE A 152 14.33 7.49 -1.93
N TRP A 153 14.51 8.06 -0.74
CA TRP A 153 13.45 8.78 -0.03
C TRP A 153 13.06 10.07 -0.77
N LYS A 154 14.03 10.78 -1.35
CA LYS A 154 13.75 12.00 -2.11
C LYS A 154 13.04 11.71 -3.42
N LEU A 155 13.40 10.62 -4.11
CA LEU A 155 12.68 10.16 -5.30
C LEU A 155 11.24 9.76 -4.95
N LEU A 156 11.02 9.03 -3.87
CA LEU A 156 9.66 8.66 -3.42
C LEU A 156 8.79 9.88 -3.15
N TYR A 157 9.32 10.85 -2.41
CA TYR A 157 8.59 12.08 -2.09
C TYR A 157 8.35 12.91 -3.36
N GLU A 158 9.39 13.27 -4.11
CA GLU A 158 9.25 14.17 -5.26
C GLU A 158 8.40 13.57 -6.38
N SER A 159 8.47 12.26 -6.60
CA SER A 159 7.65 11.60 -7.63
C SER A 159 6.25 11.24 -7.19
N ALA A 160 5.99 11.25 -5.89
CA ALA A 160 4.80 10.65 -5.30
C ALA A 160 4.55 9.21 -5.81
N ALA A 161 5.55 8.46 -6.28
CA ALA A 161 5.39 7.09 -6.76
C ALA A 161 5.22 6.10 -5.61
N ARG A 162 4.71 4.90 -5.88
CA ARG A 162 4.64 3.85 -4.87
C ARG A 162 6.04 3.26 -4.65
N ALA A 163 6.32 2.85 -3.42
CA ALA A 163 7.65 2.38 -3.07
C ALA A 163 8.08 1.11 -3.81
N ASP A 164 7.13 0.20 -4.04
CA ASP A 164 7.31 -1.02 -4.84
C ASP A 164 7.66 -0.72 -6.30
N GLU A 165 7.10 0.34 -6.88
CA GLU A 165 7.43 0.78 -8.24
C GLU A 165 8.86 1.36 -8.29
N VAL A 166 9.23 2.18 -7.31
CA VAL A 166 10.55 2.84 -7.26
C VAL A 166 11.68 1.84 -7.03
N VAL A 167 11.51 0.83 -6.18
CA VAL A 167 12.54 -0.22 -6.01
C VAL A 167 12.71 -1.07 -7.27
N CYS A 168 11.67 -1.18 -8.10
CA CYS A 168 11.71 -1.90 -9.38
C CYS A 168 12.37 -1.12 -10.53
N LEU A 169 12.70 0.16 -10.36
CA LEU A 169 13.38 0.94 -11.39
C LEU A 169 14.75 0.36 -11.74
N ASN A 170 15.06 0.35 -13.04
CA ASN A 170 16.41 0.10 -13.54
C ASN A 170 17.02 1.37 -14.13
N VAL A 171 18.34 1.40 -14.26
CA VAL A 171 19.07 2.56 -14.77
C VAL A 171 18.69 2.87 -16.23
N GLU A 172 18.49 1.85 -17.05
CA GLU A 172 18.10 1.97 -18.46
C GLU A 172 16.70 2.55 -18.67
N ASP A 173 15.88 2.59 -17.62
CA ASP A 173 14.51 3.14 -17.66
C ASP A 173 14.46 4.63 -17.25
N LEU A 174 15.60 5.23 -16.92
CA LEU A 174 15.71 6.61 -16.44
C LEU A 174 16.09 7.56 -17.56
N TYR A 175 15.52 8.76 -17.50
CA TYR A 175 15.82 9.89 -18.37
C TYR A 175 16.18 11.09 -17.48
N PRO A 176 17.40 11.12 -16.91
CA PRO A 176 17.75 12.09 -15.87
C PRO A 176 17.70 13.56 -16.31
N GLN A 177 18.00 13.83 -17.59
CA GLN A 177 17.93 15.17 -18.18
C GLN A 177 16.49 15.72 -18.20
N ASP A 178 15.52 14.82 -18.41
CA ASP A 178 14.09 15.14 -18.45
C ASP A 178 13.43 15.03 -17.06
N LYS A 179 14.21 14.67 -16.02
CA LYS A 179 13.73 14.36 -14.67
C LYS A 179 12.57 13.37 -14.62
N ARG A 180 12.64 12.30 -15.42
CA ARG A 180 11.59 11.27 -15.50
C ARG A 180 12.13 9.85 -15.65
N GLY A 181 11.32 8.87 -15.28
CA GLY A 181 11.62 7.45 -15.42
C GLY A 181 10.39 6.64 -15.77
N LYS A 182 10.59 5.52 -16.47
CA LYS A 182 9.54 4.58 -16.82
C LYS A 182 9.31 3.59 -15.69
N ILE A 183 8.05 3.27 -15.45
CA ILE A 183 7.62 2.20 -14.54
C ILE A 183 6.58 1.34 -15.25
N THR A 184 6.46 0.09 -14.80
CA THR A 184 5.42 -0.82 -15.30
C THR A 184 4.28 -0.82 -14.29
N ALA A 185 3.11 -0.33 -14.71
CA ALA A 185 1.91 -0.33 -13.89
C ALA A 185 1.33 -1.76 -13.74
N GLU A 186 0.43 -1.91 -12.78
CA GLU A 186 -0.38 -3.11 -12.63
C GLU A 186 -1.19 -3.33 -13.93
N GLY A 187 -0.96 -4.47 -14.61
CA GLY A 187 -1.52 -4.76 -15.93
C GLY A 187 -0.56 -4.57 -17.11
N GLY A 188 0.69 -4.17 -16.87
CA GLY A 188 1.74 -4.14 -17.88
C GLY A 188 1.85 -2.85 -18.70
N ALA A 189 1.01 -1.84 -18.40
CA ALA A 189 1.10 -0.54 -19.05
C ALA A 189 2.37 0.21 -18.60
N THR A 190 3.04 0.88 -19.53
CA THR A 190 4.15 1.78 -19.20
C THR A 190 3.60 3.11 -18.70
N GLU A 191 3.96 3.48 -17.49
CA GLU A 191 3.68 4.79 -16.90
C GLU A 191 4.97 5.56 -16.65
N TRP A 192 4.85 6.86 -16.40
CA TRP A 192 5.97 7.75 -16.16
C TRP A 192 5.90 8.35 -14.76
N ILE A 193 7.04 8.38 -14.09
CA ILE A 193 7.23 9.16 -12.88
C ILE A 193 8.13 10.36 -13.20
N HIS A 194 7.89 11.47 -12.51
CA HIS A 194 8.67 12.70 -12.65
C HIS A 194 9.23 13.08 -11.29
N TRP A 195 10.39 13.71 -11.22
CA TRP A 195 10.98 14.17 -9.97
C TRP A 195 11.50 15.60 -10.07
N GLN A 196 11.88 16.17 -8.94
CA GLN A 196 12.33 17.55 -8.85
C GLN A 196 13.86 17.61 -8.72
N SER A 197 14.37 18.80 -8.46
CA SER A 197 15.81 19.08 -8.51
C SER A 197 16.62 18.30 -7.48
N GLY A 198 16.03 17.93 -6.33
CA GLY A 198 16.80 17.22 -5.32
C GLY A 198 17.11 15.79 -5.70
N THR A 199 16.16 15.05 -6.30
CA THR A 199 16.49 13.74 -6.86
C THR A 199 17.45 13.89 -8.03
N ALA A 200 17.22 14.88 -8.92
CA ALA A 200 18.08 15.12 -10.09
C ALA A 200 19.55 15.40 -9.72
N GLN A 201 19.82 16.03 -8.58
CA GLN A 201 21.17 16.28 -8.07
C GLN A 201 21.87 15.01 -7.53
N LEU A 202 21.11 14.06 -6.99
CA LEU A 202 21.64 12.87 -6.34
C LEU A 202 21.79 11.69 -7.32
N LEU A 203 20.86 11.56 -8.27
CA LEU A 203 20.76 10.44 -9.19
C LEU A 203 22.07 10.16 -9.98
N PRO A 204 22.77 11.17 -10.54
CA PRO A 204 24.02 10.92 -11.27
C PRO A 204 25.11 10.30 -10.39
N ARG A 205 25.17 10.69 -9.11
CA ARG A 205 26.13 10.14 -8.15
C ARG A 205 25.78 8.70 -7.78
N LEU A 206 24.49 8.39 -7.66
CA LEU A 206 24.01 7.03 -7.35
C LEU A 206 24.17 6.07 -8.54
N ILE A 207 23.89 6.54 -9.76
CA ILE A 207 24.07 5.76 -11.00
C ILE A 207 25.56 5.52 -11.24
N ALA A 208 26.39 6.55 -11.02
CA ALA A 208 27.82 6.54 -11.31
C ALA A 208 28.08 6.16 -12.77
N ARG A 209 28.77 5.04 -13.03
CA ARG A 209 29.08 4.56 -14.39
C ARG A 209 28.12 3.48 -14.89
N ARG A 210 27.11 3.11 -14.09
CA ARG A 210 26.19 2.04 -14.44
C ARG A 210 25.35 2.45 -15.64
N THR A 211 25.20 1.54 -16.58
CA THR A 211 24.34 1.74 -17.77
C THR A 211 23.07 0.93 -17.72
N ARG A 212 23.01 -0.11 -16.87
CA ARG A 212 21.85 -0.99 -16.74
C ARG A 212 21.72 -1.65 -15.36
N GLY A 213 20.55 -2.21 -15.09
CA GLY A 213 20.24 -2.99 -13.89
C GLY A 213 19.59 -2.17 -12.77
N PRO A 214 19.32 -2.78 -11.60
CA PRO A 214 18.52 -2.15 -10.55
C PRO A 214 19.10 -0.83 -10.06
N LEU A 215 18.29 0.22 -9.97
CA LEU A 215 18.72 1.55 -9.53
C LEU A 215 19.23 1.51 -8.08
N PHE A 216 18.42 0.95 -7.18
CA PHE A 216 18.72 0.81 -5.75
C PHE A 216 19.21 -0.60 -5.45
N LEU A 217 20.39 -0.69 -4.85
CA LEU A 217 21.08 -1.96 -4.57
C LEU A 217 21.25 -2.19 -3.08
N THR A 218 21.29 -3.46 -2.67
CA THR A 218 21.72 -3.87 -1.33
C THR A 218 23.20 -3.58 -1.10
N ASP A 219 23.62 -3.50 0.17
CA ASP A 219 25.03 -3.27 0.51
C ASP A 219 25.89 -4.52 0.25
N ARG A 220 25.29 -5.70 0.44
CA ARG A 220 25.93 -7.01 0.23
C ARG A 220 25.69 -7.53 -1.18
N LYS A 221 26.57 -8.44 -1.63
CA LYS A 221 26.39 -9.18 -2.89
C LYS A 221 25.12 -10.03 -2.85
N ALA A 222 24.53 -10.24 -4.01
CA ALA A 222 23.35 -11.06 -4.18
C ALA A 222 23.63 -12.51 -3.74
N PRO A 223 22.78 -13.12 -2.91
CA PRO A 223 22.84 -14.55 -2.63
C PRO A 223 22.71 -15.40 -3.90
N ALA A 224 23.26 -16.61 -3.87
CA ALA A 224 23.06 -17.59 -4.94
C ALA A 224 21.55 -17.86 -5.14
N GLY A 225 21.10 -17.90 -6.39
CA GLY A 225 19.69 -18.10 -6.75
C GLY A 225 18.86 -16.81 -6.82
N THR A 226 19.44 -15.63 -6.56
CA THR A 226 18.76 -14.36 -6.83
C THR A 226 18.45 -14.24 -8.33
N PRO A 227 17.22 -13.88 -8.74
CA PRO A 227 16.87 -13.71 -10.14
C PRO A 227 17.84 -12.75 -10.84
N THR A 228 18.28 -13.09 -12.05
CA THR A 228 19.27 -12.30 -12.80
C THR A 228 18.83 -10.86 -13.05
N LEU A 229 17.52 -10.64 -13.23
CA LEU A 229 16.92 -9.30 -13.38
C LEU A 229 17.01 -8.42 -12.13
N ASP A 230 17.25 -9.04 -10.96
CA ASP A 230 17.41 -8.36 -9.69
C ASP A 230 18.87 -8.26 -9.27
N VAL A 231 19.83 -8.63 -10.13
CA VAL A 231 21.26 -8.53 -9.83
C VAL A 231 21.90 -7.48 -10.73
N CYS A 232 22.62 -6.54 -10.12
CA CYS A 232 23.42 -5.59 -10.88
C CYS A 232 24.58 -6.30 -11.58
N PRO A 233 24.71 -6.19 -12.90
CA PRO A 233 25.76 -6.88 -13.66
C PRO A 233 27.16 -6.35 -13.35
N GLU A 234 27.27 -5.11 -12.89
CA GLU A 234 28.57 -4.47 -12.61
C GLU A 234 29.07 -4.69 -11.18
N THR A 235 28.15 -4.79 -10.20
CA THR A 235 28.51 -4.87 -8.77
C THR A 235 28.19 -6.21 -8.12
N SER A 236 27.43 -7.07 -8.80
CA SER A 236 26.87 -8.33 -8.28
C SER A 236 26.00 -8.16 -7.03
N ARG A 237 25.52 -6.95 -6.75
CA ARG A 237 24.59 -6.66 -5.64
C ARG A 237 23.15 -6.85 -6.10
N ALA A 238 22.28 -7.21 -5.16
CA ALA A 238 20.86 -7.42 -5.44
C ALA A 238 20.10 -6.09 -5.43
N ARG A 239 18.93 -6.06 -6.08
CA ARG A 239 17.91 -5.02 -5.96
C ARG A 239 17.50 -4.87 -4.49
N LEU A 240 17.37 -3.62 -4.03
CA LEU A 240 16.78 -3.32 -2.73
C LEU A 240 15.32 -3.79 -2.72
N SER A 241 14.95 -4.65 -1.76
CA SER A 241 13.54 -5.05 -1.61
C SER A 241 12.72 -3.95 -0.93
N TYR A 242 11.42 -3.89 -1.23
CA TYR A 242 10.49 -2.98 -0.53
C TYR A 242 10.63 -3.12 0.99
N ARG A 243 10.56 -4.36 1.50
CA ARG A 243 10.67 -4.64 2.94
C ARG A 243 11.96 -4.08 3.53
N ARG A 244 13.11 -4.30 2.89
CA ARG A 244 14.38 -3.80 3.42
C ARG A 244 14.45 -2.27 3.36
N GLY A 245 13.93 -1.67 2.29
CA GLY A 245 13.84 -0.21 2.19
C GLY A 245 12.94 0.40 3.27
N GLU A 246 11.83 -0.27 3.61
CA GLU A 246 10.90 0.13 4.67
C GLU A 246 11.58 0.04 6.04
N GLU A 247 12.20 -1.10 6.37
CA GLU A 247 12.95 -1.31 7.62
C GLU A 247 14.01 -0.22 7.83
N ILE A 248 14.83 0.06 6.79
CA ILE A 248 15.86 1.10 6.87
C ILE A 248 15.24 2.48 7.09
N PHE A 249 14.15 2.81 6.41
CA PHE A 249 13.49 4.11 6.56
C PHE A 249 12.90 4.28 7.96
N GLU A 250 12.22 3.26 8.45
CA GLU A 250 11.62 3.23 9.79
C GLU A 250 12.70 3.41 10.86
N GLU A 251 13.75 2.56 10.84
CA GLU A 251 14.89 2.63 11.77
C GLU A 251 15.52 4.02 11.81
N ASN A 252 15.76 4.64 10.65
CA ASN A 252 16.42 5.95 10.57
C ASN A 252 15.51 7.13 10.94
N THR A 253 14.19 6.92 11.02
CA THR A 253 13.22 7.99 11.30
C THR A 253 12.58 7.89 12.68
N ARG A 254 12.91 6.90 13.50
CA ARG A 254 12.35 6.73 14.85
C ARG A 254 12.47 7.99 15.72
N LEU A 255 13.62 8.66 15.73
CA LEU A 255 13.83 9.90 16.51
C LEU A 255 12.96 11.05 15.97
N LEU A 256 12.85 11.15 14.64
CA LEU A 256 12.03 12.19 14.00
C LEU A 256 10.53 11.93 14.21
N ALA A 257 10.12 10.67 14.29
CA ALA A 257 8.76 10.26 14.55
C ALA A 257 8.36 10.44 16.01
N ASN A 258 9.32 10.33 16.93
CA ASN A 258 9.12 10.37 18.37
C ASN A 258 9.99 11.45 19.01
N PRO A 259 9.69 12.75 18.80
CA PRO A 259 10.55 13.86 19.23
C PRO A 259 10.70 13.99 20.75
N LEU A 260 9.85 13.33 21.53
CA LEU A 260 9.90 13.30 23.00
C LEU A 260 10.61 12.06 23.55
N ALA A 261 10.98 11.10 22.70
CA ALA A 261 11.66 9.88 23.15
C ALA A 261 13.14 10.15 23.41
N SER A 262 13.67 9.54 24.46
CA SER A 262 15.11 9.51 24.69
C SER A 262 15.77 8.52 23.69
N PRO A 263 17.07 8.68 23.38
CA PRO A 263 17.80 7.69 22.57
C PRO A 263 17.84 6.29 23.18
N GLU A 264 17.59 6.15 24.49
CA GLU A 264 17.61 4.86 25.20
C GLU A 264 16.27 4.11 25.07
N ASP A 265 15.16 4.84 24.87
CA ASP A 265 13.80 4.28 24.79
C ASP A 265 13.32 4.00 23.36
N ILE A 266 14.21 4.19 22.36
CA ILE A 266 13.81 4.25 20.96
C ILE A 266 13.76 2.91 20.22
N GLU A 267 14.43 1.87 20.74
CA GLU A 267 14.58 0.61 20.00
C GLU A 267 13.22 -0.06 19.70
N ASP A 268 12.25 0.13 20.59
CA ASP A 268 10.90 -0.42 20.49
C ASP A 268 9.88 0.55 19.85
N LEU A 269 10.31 1.75 19.42
CA LEU A 269 9.43 2.74 18.81
C LEU A 269 9.38 2.62 17.30
N ASP A 270 8.19 2.81 16.75
CA ASP A 270 7.97 2.84 15.31
C ASP A 270 8.48 4.16 14.71
N GLY A 271 9.11 4.05 13.54
CA GLY A 271 9.48 5.19 12.71
C GLY A 271 8.36 5.61 11.74
N PHE A 272 8.71 6.48 10.80
CA PHE A 272 7.83 6.75 9.67
C PHE A 272 7.88 5.59 8.66
N THR A 273 6.81 5.46 7.88
CA THR A 273 6.71 4.47 6.79
C THR A 273 6.93 5.11 5.43
N LEU A 274 7.45 4.36 4.45
CA LEU A 274 7.66 4.87 3.08
C LEU A 274 6.34 5.34 2.44
N HIS A 275 5.23 4.71 2.81
CA HIS A 275 3.91 5.13 2.35
C HIS A 275 3.57 6.57 2.74
N ARG A 276 4.05 7.04 3.91
CA ARG A 276 3.85 8.43 4.33
C ARG A 276 4.51 9.42 3.37
N LEU A 277 5.64 9.11 2.74
CA LEU A 277 6.28 10.03 1.79
C LEU A 277 5.39 10.35 0.59
N ARG A 278 4.78 9.32 -0.02
CA ARG A 278 3.81 9.52 -1.12
C ARG A 278 2.58 10.27 -0.63
N HIS A 279 2.09 9.94 0.56
CA HIS A 279 0.92 10.62 1.12
C HIS A 279 1.19 12.10 1.36
N SER A 280 2.30 12.43 2.04
CA SER A 280 2.74 13.82 2.27
C SER A 280 2.90 14.58 0.97
N ALA A 281 3.58 14.01 -0.03
CA ALA A 281 3.80 14.68 -1.31
C ALA A 281 2.48 15.09 -2.00
N LEU A 282 1.49 14.20 -2.02
CA LEU A 282 0.18 14.49 -2.63
C LEU A 282 -0.67 15.46 -1.79
N THR A 283 -0.55 15.41 -0.47
CA THR A 283 -1.20 16.38 0.43
C THR A 283 -0.60 17.78 0.24
N HIS A 284 0.73 17.90 0.27
CA HIS A 284 1.42 19.18 0.08
C HIS A 284 1.14 19.77 -1.30
N ASP A 285 1.20 18.97 -2.37
CA ASP A 285 0.84 19.43 -3.72
C ASP A 285 -0.59 20.01 -3.76
N ALA A 286 -1.55 19.35 -3.10
CA ALA A 286 -2.92 19.79 -3.06
C ALA A 286 -3.07 21.09 -2.24
N GLU A 287 -2.33 21.21 -1.14
CA GLU A 287 -2.26 22.40 -0.29
C GLU A 287 -1.55 23.59 -0.93
N GLU A 288 -0.62 23.33 -1.86
CA GLU A 288 -0.02 24.31 -2.76
C GLU A 288 -0.97 24.73 -3.91
N GLY A 289 -2.16 24.14 -4.00
CA GLY A 289 -3.20 24.52 -4.95
C GLY A 289 -3.11 23.78 -6.31
N THR A 290 -2.42 22.64 -6.37
CA THR A 290 -2.40 21.80 -7.57
C THR A 290 -3.81 21.32 -7.91
N SER A 291 -4.20 21.44 -9.19
CA SER A 291 -5.54 21.04 -9.63
C SER A 291 -5.74 19.52 -9.54
N THR A 292 -6.98 19.09 -9.30
CA THR A 292 -7.33 17.66 -9.23
C THR A 292 -6.89 16.86 -10.47
N PRO A 293 -7.03 17.34 -11.72
CA PRO A 293 -6.51 16.64 -12.89
C PRO A 293 -4.99 16.44 -12.87
N MET A 294 -4.24 17.44 -12.40
CA MET A 294 -2.78 17.35 -12.30
C MET A 294 -2.36 16.40 -11.18
N LEU A 295 -3.03 16.45 -10.02
CA LEU A 295 -2.84 15.47 -8.94
C LEU A 295 -3.15 14.05 -9.42
N LEU A 296 -4.22 13.85 -10.19
CA LEU A 296 -4.59 12.55 -10.76
C LEU A 296 -3.49 12.01 -11.67
N ALA A 297 -3.01 12.84 -12.60
CA ALA A 297 -1.94 12.48 -13.53
C ALA A 297 -0.62 12.17 -12.80
N ARG A 298 -0.21 13.02 -11.85
CA ARG A 298 1.03 12.83 -11.09
C ARG A 298 0.99 11.60 -10.19
N SER A 299 -0.13 11.40 -9.49
CA SER A 299 -0.29 10.28 -8.57
C SER A 299 -0.57 8.95 -9.25
N ARG A 300 -1.07 8.97 -10.50
CA ARG A 300 -1.45 7.75 -11.26
C ARG A 300 -2.51 6.94 -10.51
N HIS A 301 -3.47 7.64 -9.90
CA HIS A 301 -4.66 7.02 -9.36
C HIS A 301 -5.63 6.68 -10.51
N ALA A 302 -6.21 5.48 -10.48
CA ALA A 302 -7.17 5.05 -11.49
C ALA A 302 -8.50 5.84 -11.46
N SER A 303 -8.78 6.55 -10.37
CA SER A 303 -10.03 7.33 -10.24
C SER A 303 -9.86 8.53 -9.31
N VAL A 304 -10.68 9.56 -9.54
CA VAL A 304 -10.81 10.72 -8.64
C VAL A 304 -11.25 10.28 -7.24
N ARG A 305 -12.09 9.24 -7.13
CA ARG A 305 -12.52 8.69 -5.84
C ARG A 305 -11.35 8.25 -4.97
N SER A 306 -10.34 7.60 -5.56
CA SER A 306 -9.13 7.20 -4.81
C SER A 306 -8.21 8.37 -4.46
N LEU A 307 -8.33 9.50 -5.19
CA LEU A 307 -7.56 10.72 -4.96
C LEU A 307 -8.26 11.67 -3.97
N GLU A 308 -9.57 11.54 -3.78
CA GLU A 308 -10.44 12.48 -3.05
C GLU A 308 -9.90 12.88 -1.67
N ARG A 309 -9.19 11.96 -1.01
CA ARG A 309 -8.58 12.22 0.30
C ARG A 309 -7.53 13.34 0.30
N TYR A 310 -6.87 13.59 -0.83
CA TYR A 310 -5.89 14.67 -1.01
C TYR A 310 -6.54 15.95 -1.53
N ALA A 311 -7.67 15.85 -2.23
CA ALA A 311 -8.40 16.98 -2.79
C ALA A 311 -9.26 17.72 -1.74
N ARG A 312 -8.77 17.81 -0.49
CA ARG A 312 -9.44 18.46 0.65
C ARG A 312 -8.43 19.29 1.43
N PRO A 313 -7.92 20.40 0.85
CA PRO A 313 -6.90 21.23 1.49
C PRO A 313 -7.39 21.82 2.81
N GLY A 314 -6.46 22.03 3.75
CA GLY A 314 -6.74 22.68 5.03
C GLY A 314 -7.21 24.13 4.88
N VAL A 315 -7.83 24.66 5.94
CA VAL A 315 -8.39 26.03 5.97
C VAL A 315 -7.33 27.07 5.64
N ASP A 316 -6.11 26.93 6.18
CA ASP A 316 -5.02 27.87 5.94
C ASP A 316 -4.55 27.88 4.48
N SER A 317 -4.53 26.72 3.82
CA SER A 317 -4.19 26.59 2.41
C SER A 317 -5.25 27.23 1.52
N VAL A 318 -6.53 27.10 1.88
CA VAL A 318 -7.63 27.81 1.21
C VAL A 318 -7.50 29.33 1.41
N ALA A 319 -7.23 29.78 2.63
CA ALA A 319 -7.05 31.20 2.94
C ALA A 319 -5.90 31.81 2.13
N ARG A 320 -4.75 31.12 2.06
CA ARG A 320 -3.59 31.53 1.25
C ARG A 320 -3.94 31.61 -0.24
N HIS A 321 -4.60 30.59 -0.77
CA HIS A 321 -5.00 30.54 -2.18
C HIS A 321 -5.91 31.71 -2.58
N VAL A 322 -6.85 32.07 -1.69
CA VAL A 322 -7.74 33.22 -1.87
C VAL A 322 -6.96 34.53 -1.79
N ALA A 323 -6.09 34.68 -0.79
CA ALA A 323 -5.26 35.89 -0.62
C ALA A 323 -4.32 36.16 -1.80
N GLU A 324 -3.70 35.12 -2.38
CA GLU A 324 -2.84 35.26 -3.57
C GLU A 324 -3.60 35.71 -4.83
N ARG A 325 -4.91 35.50 -4.86
CA ARG A 325 -5.81 35.88 -5.96
C ARG A 325 -6.61 37.14 -5.66
N ASP A 326 -6.36 37.79 -4.53
CA ASP A 326 -7.01 39.04 -4.19
C ASP A 326 -6.59 40.12 -5.19
N PRO A 327 -7.51 40.67 -6.00
CA PRO A 327 -7.20 41.73 -6.96
C PRO A 327 -6.66 43.00 -6.29
N ALA A 328 -6.91 43.19 -4.99
CA ALA A 328 -6.41 44.33 -4.21
C ALA A 328 -5.04 44.07 -3.55
N ALA A 329 -4.49 42.86 -3.63
CA ALA A 329 -3.19 42.56 -3.04
C ALA A 329 -2.06 43.32 -3.78
N PRO A 330 -1.13 43.96 -3.05
CA PRO A 330 0.01 44.61 -3.69
C PRO A 330 0.84 43.57 -4.44
N ARG A 331 0.94 43.72 -5.76
CA ARG A 331 1.76 42.83 -6.60
C ARG A 331 3.20 42.89 -6.11
N ARG A 332 3.76 41.75 -5.73
CA ARG A 332 5.20 41.60 -5.47
C ARG A 332 5.94 41.81 -6.80
N THR A 333 6.50 43.00 -7.00
CA THR A 333 7.44 43.35 -8.08
C THR A 333 8.80 42.75 -7.82
#